data_AF-A0A517SJ97-F1
#
_entry.id   AF-A0A517SJ97-F1
#
_cell.length_a   1.000
_cell.length_b   1.000
_cell.length_c   1.000
_cell.angle_alpha   90.00
_cell.angle_beta   90.00
_cell.angle_gamma   90.00
#
_symmetry.space_group_name_H-M   'P 1'
#
loop_
_entity.id
_entity.type
_entity.pdbx_description
1 polymer ?
#
loop_
_entity_poly.entity_id
_entity_poly.type
_entity_poly.pdbx_seq_one_letter_code
_entity_poly.pdbx_strand_id
1 'polypeptide(L)'
;MAGKGGGAWKVAYADFVTAMMAFFLVMWLVTQDKKVKEAVARYFTDPVGFYQIGSTKNPSVSGAMFDSEVHGQVPGKKYQISGSGRGAHVDRGQGEVETTAVTDWIHSNPDQAAYWAQQAQRQREAASQSQMVKDKVITVEEATRIQLAKQIEREMLDQLPVEIDPLYRELVKTSMEYVDWRSVADHCLSRK
;
A
#
# COMPACT_ATOMS: atom_id res chain seq x y z
N MET A 1 -47.72 -24.29 24.19
CA MET A 1 -48.26 -23.18 25.00
C MET A 1 -47.09 -22.52 25.71
N ALA A 2 -46.40 -21.56 25.07
CA ALA A 2 -45.25 -20.87 25.66
C ALA A 2 -45.73 -19.72 26.57
N GLY A 3 -45.17 -19.65 27.78
CA GLY A 3 -45.60 -18.76 28.86
C GLY A 3 -45.62 -17.28 28.47
N LYS A 4 -46.84 -16.73 28.39
CA LYS A 4 -47.15 -15.29 28.42
C LYS A 4 -46.86 -14.74 29.82
N GLY A 5 -46.02 -13.69 29.91
CA GLY A 5 -46.19 -12.67 30.96
C GLY A 5 -44.95 -12.20 31.76
N GLY A 6 -43.83 -12.92 31.80
CA GLY A 6 -42.76 -12.63 32.77
C GLY A 6 -41.56 -11.79 32.28
N GLY A 7 -41.35 -11.67 30.97
CA GLY A 7 -40.14 -11.08 30.39
C GLY A 7 -40.30 -9.70 29.74
N ALA A 8 -41.52 -9.30 29.39
CA ALA A 8 -41.78 -8.08 28.62
C ALA A 8 -41.35 -6.80 29.35
N TRP A 9 -41.50 -6.76 30.69
CA TRP A 9 -41.10 -5.61 31.49
C TRP A 9 -39.57 -5.43 31.59
N LYS A 10 -38.81 -6.54 31.50
CA LYS A 10 -37.34 -6.50 31.50
C LYS A 10 -36.79 -5.94 30.19
N VAL A 11 -37.47 -6.22 29.09
CA VAL A 11 -37.14 -5.64 27.77
C VAL A 11 -37.36 -4.13 27.81
N ALA A 12 -38.52 -3.69 28.32
CA ALA A 12 -38.79 -2.26 28.49
C ALA A 12 -37.79 -1.55 29.43
N TYR A 13 -37.33 -2.23 30.49
CA TYR A 13 -36.28 -1.70 31.37
C TYR A 13 -34.91 -1.61 30.67
N ALA A 14 -34.54 -2.62 29.88
CA ALA A 14 -33.30 -2.59 29.09
C ALA A 14 -33.33 -1.48 28.03
N ASP A 15 -34.47 -1.28 27.37
CA ASP A 15 -34.65 -0.21 26.39
C ASP A 15 -34.51 1.18 27.05
N PHE A 16 -35.05 1.35 28.26
CA PHE A 16 -34.93 2.58 29.03
C PHE A 16 -33.47 2.89 29.43
N VAL A 17 -32.75 1.90 29.95
CA VAL A 17 -31.34 2.06 30.33
C VAL A 17 -30.46 2.30 29.10
N THR A 18 -30.76 1.63 27.98
CA THR A 18 -30.02 1.81 26.71
C THR A 18 -30.27 3.20 26.13
N ALA A 19 -31.51 3.71 26.20
CA ALA A 19 -31.83 5.07 25.79
C ALA A 19 -31.06 6.11 26.66
N MET A 20 -30.92 5.87 27.96
CA MET A 20 -30.11 6.74 28.83
C MET A 20 -28.62 6.67 28.51
N MET A 21 -28.09 5.48 28.23
CA MET A 21 -26.70 5.29 27.84
C MET A 21 -26.40 6.01 26.52
N ALA A 22 -27.28 5.86 25.52
CA ALA A 22 -27.17 6.56 24.26
C ALA A 22 -27.23 8.08 24.46
N PHE A 23 -28.16 8.57 25.27
CA PHE A 23 -28.25 10.00 25.60
C PHE A 23 -26.97 10.51 26.30
N PHE A 24 -26.40 9.73 27.21
CA PHE A 24 -25.13 10.03 27.86
C PHE A 24 -23.99 10.13 26.84
N LEU A 25 -23.88 9.19 25.89
CA LEU A 25 -22.84 9.23 24.84
C LEU A 25 -23.00 10.43 23.91
N VAL A 26 -24.23 10.83 23.59
CA VAL A 26 -24.50 12.04 22.80
C VAL A 26 -24.09 13.29 23.56
N MET A 27 -24.51 13.43 24.82
CA MET A 27 -24.12 14.59 25.64
C MET A 27 -22.61 14.63 25.85
N TRP A 28 -22.00 13.48 26.13
CA TRP A 28 -20.55 13.31 26.21
C TRP A 28 -19.86 13.83 24.95
N LEU A 29 -20.30 13.38 23.77
CA LEU A 29 -19.76 13.81 22.48
C LEU A 29 -19.96 15.31 22.23
N VAL A 30 -21.11 15.88 22.63
CA VAL A 30 -21.38 17.32 22.52
C VAL A 30 -20.45 18.14 23.43
N THR A 31 -20.00 17.62 24.57
CA THR A 31 -19.03 18.30 25.44
C THR A 31 -17.58 18.14 25.00
N GLN A 32 -17.27 17.27 24.04
CA GLN A 32 -15.90 17.08 23.53
C GLN A 32 -15.40 18.28 22.72
N ASP A 33 -14.07 18.39 22.62
CA ASP A 33 -13.40 19.38 21.80
C ASP A 33 -13.74 19.26 20.31
N LYS A 34 -13.70 20.40 19.61
CA LYS A 34 -13.99 20.47 18.16
C LYS A 34 -13.13 19.50 17.35
N LYS A 35 -11.86 19.33 17.74
CA LYS A 35 -10.90 18.42 17.09
C LYS A 35 -11.37 16.96 17.14
N VAL A 36 -11.87 16.53 18.30
CA VAL A 36 -12.33 15.16 18.53
C VAL A 36 -13.62 14.89 17.76
N LYS A 37 -14.56 15.84 17.76
CA LYS A 37 -15.81 15.74 16.97
C LYS A 37 -15.53 15.62 15.47
N GLU A 38 -14.59 16.41 14.96
CA GLU A 38 -14.20 16.38 13.55
C GLU A 38 -13.51 15.06 13.18
N ALA A 39 -12.65 14.51 14.05
CA ALA A 39 -12.03 13.20 13.85
C ALA A 39 -13.07 12.08 13.77
N VAL A 40 -14.07 12.08 14.65
CA VAL A 40 -15.17 11.09 14.64
C VAL A 40 -16.02 11.24 13.38
N ALA A 41 -16.35 12.47 12.96
CA ALA A 41 -17.12 12.71 11.74
C ALA A 41 -16.40 12.23 10.47
N ARG A 42 -15.08 12.42 10.41
CA ARG A 42 -14.25 11.96 9.29
C ARG A 42 -14.25 10.43 9.17
N TYR A 43 -14.23 9.69 10.28
CA TYR A 43 -14.30 8.22 10.28
C TYR A 43 -15.55 7.66 9.57
N PHE A 44 -16.70 8.32 9.72
CA PHE A 44 -17.95 7.89 9.07
C PHE A 44 -18.13 8.40 7.63
N THR A 45 -17.34 9.40 7.22
CA THR A 45 -17.38 9.95 5.86
C THR A 45 -16.49 9.14 4.92
N ASP A 46 -15.37 8.63 5.43
CA ASP A 46 -14.44 7.79 4.67
C ASP A 46 -13.89 6.65 5.56
N PRO A 47 -14.60 5.51 5.66
CA PRO A 47 -14.26 4.42 6.59
C PRO A 47 -12.99 3.67 6.18
N VAL A 48 -12.57 3.81 4.92
CA VAL A 48 -11.33 3.27 4.35
C VAL A 48 -10.33 4.41 4.19
N GLY A 49 -9.94 5.05 5.30
CA GLY A 49 -9.17 6.30 5.34
C GLY A 49 -8.11 6.46 4.25
N PHE A 50 -8.51 7.08 3.14
CA PHE A 50 -7.63 7.44 2.03
C PHE A 50 -7.80 8.93 1.77
N TYR A 51 -7.30 9.76 2.69
CA TYR A 51 -6.95 11.13 2.34
C TYR A 51 -5.47 11.42 2.59
N GLN A 52 -4.78 11.45 1.45
CA GLN A 52 -3.50 12.07 1.21
C GLN A 52 -3.38 13.41 1.91
N ILE A 53 -2.43 13.47 2.85
CA ILE A 53 -1.79 14.72 3.25
C ILE A 53 -1.05 15.24 2.00
N GLY A 54 -1.50 16.37 1.45
CA GLY A 54 -0.64 17.24 0.65
C GLY A 54 -1.16 17.70 -0.71
N SER A 55 -2.26 18.45 -0.75
CA SER A 55 -2.29 19.67 -1.60
C SER A 55 -3.45 20.58 -1.20
N THR A 56 -3.22 21.46 -0.22
CA THR A 56 -3.79 22.82 -0.14
C THR A 56 -3.15 23.53 1.05
N LYS A 57 -2.81 24.81 0.84
CA LYS A 57 -2.07 25.65 1.78
C LYS A 57 -2.96 25.99 2.99
N ASN A 58 -2.65 25.39 4.15
CA ASN A 58 -3.23 25.58 5.51
C ASN A 58 -4.67 25.03 5.68
N PRO A 59 -4.95 24.21 6.72
CA PRO A 59 -4.89 24.67 8.11
C PRO A 59 -4.27 23.70 9.14
N SER A 60 -3.87 24.34 10.22
CA SER A 60 -3.43 23.87 11.53
C SER A 60 -4.39 22.87 12.18
N VAL A 61 -3.79 21.93 12.93
CA VAL A 61 -4.38 21.00 13.90
C VAL A 61 -4.71 19.61 13.34
N SER A 62 -3.72 18.72 13.47
CA SER A 62 -3.88 17.26 13.37
C SER A 62 -4.71 16.75 14.56
N GLY A 63 -5.76 15.98 14.26
CA GLY A 63 -6.70 15.39 15.23
C GLY A 63 -6.39 13.91 15.54
N ALA A 64 -5.12 13.52 15.56
CA ALA A 64 -4.74 12.18 15.99
C ALA A 64 -4.70 12.11 17.53
N MET A 65 -5.48 11.20 18.13
CA MET A 65 -5.45 10.92 19.58
C MET A 65 -4.16 10.23 20.04
N PHE A 66 -3.38 9.72 19.09
CA PHE A 66 -2.00 9.31 19.29
C PHE A 66 -1.19 10.13 18.29
N ASP A 67 -0.24 10.93 18.79
CA ASP A 67 0.88 11.34 17.96
C ASP A 67 1.58 10.03 17.59
N SER A 68 1.32 9.54 16.39
CA SER A 68 2.16 8.50 15.83
C SER A 68 3.52 9.18 15.65
N GLU A 69 4.38 9.07 16.65
CA GLU A 69 5.83 9.15 16.51
C GLU A 69 6.28 8.00 15.60
N VAL A 70 5.85 8.05 14.35
CA VAL A 70 6.61 7.55 13.23
C VAL A 70 7.00 8.78 12.42
N HIS A 71 7.76 9.65 13.09
CA HIS A 71 8.75 10.50 12.42
C HIS A 71 9.91 9.61 11.94
N GLY A 72 9.58 8.67 11.07
CA GLY A 72 10.50 8.13 10.09
C GLY A 72 10.05 8.70 8.76
N GLN A 73 10.51 9.91 8.41
CA GLN A 73 10.72 10.17 6.99
C GLN A 73 11.65 9.07 6.53
N VAL A 74 11.15 8.10 5.76
CA VAL A 74 12.02 7.21 5.00
C VAL A 74 12.92 8.15 4.19
N PRO A 75 14.24 8.16 4.44
CA PRO A 75 15.14 9.05 3.71
C PRO A 75 14.98 8.75 2.23
N GLY A 76 14.51 9.72 1.45
CA GLY A 76 14.38 9.57 0.00
C GLY A 76 12.96 9.45 -0.56
N LYS A 77 11.89 9.61 0.24
CA LYS A 77 10.51 9.66 -0.28
C LYS A 77 10.31 10.85 -1.22
N LYS A 78 10.69 10.70 -2.50
CA LYS A 78 10.29 11.62 -3.56
C LYS A 78 8.82 11.35 -3.81
N TYR A 79 7.96 12.27 -3.40
CA TYR A 79 6.66 12.42 -4.05
C TYR A 79 6.96 12.79 -5.52
N GLN A 80 7.20 11.80 -6.36
CA GLN A 80 7.23 11.98 -7.79
C GLN A 80 5.78 12.16 -8.25
N ILE A 81 5.27 13.37 -8.04
CA ILE A 81 4.28 13.94 -8.95
C ILE A 81 5.07 14.35 -10.18
N SER A 82 5.31 13.41 -11.11
CA SER A 82 5.91 13.75 -12.40
C SER A 82 5.17 13.04 -13.53
N GLY A 83 4.33 13.80 -14.22
CA GLY A 83 3.68 13.34 -15.45
C GLY A 83 2.55 14.26 -15.89
N SER A 84 2.89 15.42 -16.46
CA SER A 84 1.97 16.13 -17.34
C SER A 84 1.67 15.22 -18.54
N GLY A 85 0.46 14.66 -18.59
CA GLY A 85 0.01 13.81 -19.68
C GLY A 85 -1.39 13.31 -19.41
N ARG A 86 -2.31 13.58 -20.34
CA ARG A 86 -3.64 12.95 -20.37
C ARG A 86 -3.41 11.43 -20.48
N GLY A 87 -3.57 10.71 -19.39
CA GLY A 87 -3.38 9.26 -19.32
C GLY A 87 -4.20 8.73 -18.16
N ALA A 88 -4.89 7.63 -18.42
CA ALA A 88 -5.94 7.05 -17.59
C ALA A 88 -5.58 6.95 -16.10
N HIS A 89 -6.58 7.17 -15.26
CA HIS A 89 -6.59 6.77 -13.86
C HIS A 89 -6.25 5.26 -13.82
N VAL A 90 -5.00 4.92 -13.54
CA VAL A 90 -4.63 3.54 -13.24
C VAL A 90 -5.14 3.29 -11.83
N ASP A 91 -6.02 2.30 -11.71
CA ASP A 91 -6.58 1.85 -10.45
C ASP A 91 -5.43 1.66 -9.44
N ARG A 92 -5.46 2.44 -8.35
CA ARG A 92 -4.43 2.48 -7.31
C ARG A 92 -4.54 1.22 -6.47
N GLY A 93 -4.13 0.10 -7.07
CA GLY A 93 -4.13 -1.22 -6.47
C GLY A 93 -3.16 -1.30 -5.30
N GLN A 94 -3.48 -2.19 -4.37
CA GLN A 94 -2.73 -2.41 -3.12
C GLN A 94 -1.21 -2.59 -3.34
N GLY A 95 -0.79 -3.15 -4.48
CA GLY A 95 0.62 -3.40 -4.83
C GLY A 95 1.49 -2.19 -5.20
N GLU A 96 0.94 -0.98 -5.31
CA GLU A 96 1.75 0.20 -5.69
C GLU A 96 2.78 0.56 -4.60
N VAL A 97 2.46 0.33 -3.32
CA VAL A 97 3.32 0.70 -2.20
C VAL A 97 4.53 -0.23 -2.10
N GLU A 98 4.31 -1.53 -2.22
CA GLU A 98 5.34 -2.56 -2.18
C GLU A 98 6.22 -2.47 -3.43
N THR A 99 5.62 -2.25 -4.61
CA THR A 99 6.35 -2.03 -5.86
C THR A 99 7.23 -0.79 -5.79
N THR A 100 6.72 0.31 -5.22
CA THR A 100 7.50 1.54 -5.03
C THR A 100 8.63 1.32 -4.03
N ALA A 101 8.38 0.63 -2.91
CA ALA A 101 9.40 0.37 -1.90
C ALA A 101 10.56 -0.48 -2.45
N VAL A 102 10.24 -1.53 -3.22
CA VAL A 102 11.23 -2.37 -3.90
C VAL A 102 12.02 -1.57 -4.93
N THR A 103 11.33 -0.74 -5.73
CA THR A 103 11.95 0.11 -6.75
C THR A 103 12.89 1.14 -6.11
N ASP A 104 12.45 1.79 -5.03
CA ASP A 104 13.25 2.75 -4.26
C ASP A 104 14.48 2.08 -3.63
N TRP A 105 14.35 0.86 -3.10
CA TRP A 105 15.47 0.09 -2.55
C TRP A 105 16.51 -0.29 -3.61
N ILE A 106 16.06 -0.77 -4.79
CA ILE A 106 16.98 -1.07 -5.90
C ILE A 106 17.75 0.18 -6.31
N HIS A 107 17.10 1.35 -6.26
CA HIS A 107 17.68 2.61 -6.68
C HIS A 107 18.45 3.35 -5.58
N SER A 108 18.28 3.00 -4.30
CA SER A 108 19.03 3.62 -3.21
C SER A 108 20.52 3.30 -3.29
N ASN A 109 20.86 2.16 -3.90
CA ASN A 109 22.24 1.69 -4.02
C ASN A 109 22.71 1.82 -5.48
N PRO A 110 23.64 2.75 -5.79
CA PRO A 110 24.07 3.00 -7.17
C PRO A 110 24.71 1.77 -7.83
N ASP A 111 25.39 0.93 -7.04
CA ASP A 111 26.00 -0.31 -7.52
C ASP A 111 24.94 -1.35 -7.92
N GLN A 112 23.85 -1.46 -7.15
CA GLN A 112 22.73 -2.34 -7.47
C GLN A 112 21.97 -1.85 -8.70
N ALA A 113 21.74 -0.54 -8.81
CA ALA A 113 21.11 0.04 -9.99
C ALA A 113 21.95 -0.21 -11.26
N ALA A 114 23.28 -0.08 -11.19
CA ALA A 114 24.17 -0.39 -12.30
C ALA A 114 24.18 -1.88 -12.65
N TYR A 115 24.17 -2.76 -11.64
CA TYR A 115 24.05 -4.20 -11.84
C TYR A 115 22.76 -4.57 -12.59
N TRP A 116 21.60 -4.07 -12.11
CA TRP A 116 20.32 -4.36 -12.73
C TRP A 116 20.20 -3.77 -14.15
N ALA A 117 20.77 -2.60 -14.41
CA ALA A 117 20.85 -2.03 -15.76
C ALA A 117 21.68 -2.92 -16.69
N GLN A 118 22.81 -3.45 -16.22
CA GLN A 118 23.63 -4.37 -17.00
C GLN A 118 22.89 -5.69 -17.29
N GLN A 119 22.19 -6.25 -16.29
CA GLN A 119 21.40 -7.47 -16.46
C GLN A 119 20.25 -7.26 -17.44
N ALA A 120 19.56 -6.12 -17.36
CA ALA A 120 18.49 -5.76 -18.29
C ALA A 120 19.00 -5.73 -19.75
N GLN A 121 20.18 -5.17 -19.99
CA GLN A 121 20.80 -5.15 -21.32
C GLN A 121 21.15 -6.56 -21.83
N ARG A 122 21.72 -7.42 -20.96
CA ARG A 122 22.00 -8.82 -21.30
C ARG A 122 20.73 -9.60 -21.65
N GLN A 123 19.67 -9.41 -20.87
CA GLN A 123 18.37 -10.04 -21.13
C GLN A 123 17.77 -9.53 -22.44
N ARG A 124 18.02 -8.28 -22.84
CA ARG A 124 17.60 -7.73 -24.13
C ARG A 124 18.29 -8.38 -25.32
N GLU A 125 19.58 -8.59 -25.21
CA GLU A 125 20.34 -9.32 -26.23
C GLU A 125 19.86 -10.77 -26.33
N ALA A 126 19.68 -11.45 -25.19
CA ALA A 126 19.16 -12.83 -25.15
C ALA A 126 17.73 -12.94 -25.70
N ALA A 127 16.84 -12.02 -25.31
CA ALA A 127 15.45 -11.98 -25.77
C ALA A 127 15.37 -11.75 -27.28
N SER A 128 16.21 -10.89 -27.84
CA SER A 128 16.27 -10.65 -29.30
C SER A 128 16.58 -11.92 -30.11
N GLN A 129 17.30 -12.87 -29.51
CA GLN A 129 17.68 -14.14 -30.14
C GLN A 129 16.69 -15.27 -29.88
N SER A 130 15.74 -15.07 -28.95
CA SER A 130 14.75 -16.08 -28.58
C SER A 130 13.80 -16.43 -29.73
N GLN A 131 13.39 -17.70 -29.79
CA GLN A 131 12.51 -18.20 -30.85
C GLN A 131 11.13 -17.51 -30.83
N MET A 132 10.61 -17.18 -29.65
CA MET A 132 9.33 -16.49 -29.47
C MET A 132 9.28 -15.08 -30.11
N VAL A 133 10.41 -14.37 -30.09
CA VAL A 133 10.56 -13.08 -30.76
C VAL A 133 10.69 -13.26 -32.27
N LYS A 134 11.43 -14.28 -32.71
CA LYS A 134 11.56 -14.63 -34.14
C LYS A 134 10.22 -15.01 -34.77
N ASP A 135 9.39 -15.70 -34.00
CA ASP A 135 8.04 -16.11 -34.37
C ASP A 135 7.01 -14.95 -34.25
N LYS A 136 7.45 -13.74 -33.87
CA LYS A 136 6.64 -12.51 -33.69
C LYS A 136 5.45 -12.66 -32.72
N VAL A 137 5.53 -13.62 -31.79
CA VAL A 137 4.47 -13.85 -30.80
C VAL A 137 4.51 -12.79 -29.70
N ILE A 138 5.70 -12.33 -29.34
CA ILE A 138 5.94 -11.35 -28.26
C ILE A 138 6.99 -10.34 -28.72
N THR A 139 6.86 -9.08 -28.31
CA THR A 139 7.89 -8.08 -28.59
C THR A 139 9.18 -8.35 -27.80
N VAL A 140 10.33 -7.90 -28.33
CA VAL A 140 11.61 -8.02 -27.60
C VAL A 140 11.50 -7.39 -26.21
N GLU A 141 10.86 -6.23 -26.13
CA GLU A 141 10.70 -5.46 -24.89
C GLU A 141 9.84 -6.21 -23.86
N GLU A 142 8.71 -6.77 -24.26
CA GLU A 142 7.86 -7.56 -23.37
C GLU A 142 8.57 -8.85 -22.90
N ALA A 143 9.29 -9.53 -23.78
CA ALA A 143 10.06 -10.72 -23.43
C ALA A 143 11.14 -10.38 -22.39
N THR A 144 11.84 -9.26 -22.57
CA THR A 144 12.83 -8.79 -21.59
C THR A 144 12.23 -8.46 -20.25
N ARG A 145 11.09 -7.75 -20.23
CA ARG A 145 10.40 -7.38 -19.00
C ARG A 145 10.02 -8.62 -18.21
N ILE A 146 9.46 -9.63 -18.87
CA ILE A 146 9.05 -10.88 -18.21
C ILE A 146 10.25 -11.64 -17.66
N GLN A 147 11.34 -11.75 -18.43
CA GLN A 147 12.54 -12.47 -18.00
C GLN A 147 13.24 -11.76 -16.85
N LEU A 148 13.37 -10.44 -16.94
CA LEU A 148 14.00 -9.61 -15.92
C LEU A 148 13.19 -9.60 -14.62
N ALA A 149 11.86 -9.44 -14.70
CA ALA A 149 10.98 -9.48 -13.53
C ALA A 149 11.14 -10.80 -12.75
N LYS A 150 11.11 -11.94 -13.45
CA LYS A 150 11.33 -13.26 -12.84
C LYS A 150 12.72 -13.42 -12.24
N GLN A 151 13.73 -12.77 -12.80
CA GLN A 151 15.09 -12.82 -12.26
C GLN A 151 15.22 -12.01 -10.98
N ILE A 152 14.67 -10.79 -10.96
CA ILE A 152 14.66 -9.92 -9.77
C ILE A 152 13.95 -10.61 -8.62
N GLU A 153 12.76 -11.16 -8.85
CA GLU A 153 11.98 -11.87 -7.84
C GLU A 153 12.78 -13.02 -7.20
N ARG A 154 13.42 -13.86 -8.02
CA ARG A 154 14.23 -14.98 -7.52
C ARG A 154 15.44 -14.51 -6.72
N GLU A 155 16.23 -13.58 -7.27
CA GLU A 155 17.44 -13.10 -6.59
C GLU A 155 17.09 -12.37 -5.29
N MET A 156 15.97 -11.65 -5.22
CA MET A 156 15.50 -11.03 -3.98
C MET A 156 15.06 -12.04 -2.93
N LEU A 157 14.29 -13.05 -3.32
CA LEU A 157 13.84 -14.11 -2.41
C LEU A 157 15.03 -14.94 -1.89
N ASP A 158 16.03 -15.17 -2.72
CA ASP A 158 17.26 -15.91 -2.35
C ASP A 158 18.17 -15.11 -1.41
N GLN A 159 18.12 -13.78 -1.45
CA GLN A 159 18.89 -12.90 -0.56
C GLN A 159 18.29 -12.78 0.85
N LEU A 160 17.11 -13.35 1.10
CA LEU A 160 16.49 -13.31 2.42
C LEU A 160 17.32 -14.12 3.44
N PRO A 161 17.78 -13.52 4.55
CA PRO A 161 18.61 -14.22 5.53
C PRO A 161 17.88 -15.43 6.11
N VAL A 162 18.57 -16.58 6.11
CA VAL A 162 17.99 -17.86 6.55
C VAL A 162 17.74 -17.88 8.07
N GLU A 163 18.44 -17.03 8.82
CA GLU A 163 18.39 -16.96 10.29
C GLU A 163 17.18 -16.19 10.85
N ILE A 164 16.35 -15.60 10.01
CA ILE A 164 15.15 -14.86 10.46
C ILE A 164 14.08 -15.85 10.92
N ASP A 165 13.34 -15.48 11.97
CA ASP A 165 12.14 -16.20 12.45
C ASP A 165 11.24 -16.60 11.26
N PRO A 166 10.81 -17.87 11.18
CA PRO A 166 9.89 -18.34 10.15
C PRO A 166 8.68 -17.43 9.94
N LEU A 167 8.16 -16.78 11.00
CA LEU A 167 7.02 -15.87 10.90
C LEU A 167 7.32 -14.65 10.01
N TYR A 168 8.47 -13.99 10.21
CA TYR A 168 8.84 -12.83 9.40
C TYR A 168 9.17 -13.23 7.96
N ARG A 169 9.74 -14.42 7.75
CA ARG A 169 9.98 -14.95 6.39
C ARG A 169 8.68 -15.09 5.63
N GLU A 170 7.66 -15.69 6.23
CA GLU A 170 6.35 -15.85 5.59
C GLU A 170 5.65 -14.50 5.38
N LEU A 171 5.80 -13.56 6.31
CA LEU A 171 5.28 -12.19 6.14
C LEU A 171 5.94 -11.48 4.95
N VAL A 172 7.26 -11.55 4.82
CA VAL A 172 7.98 -10.93 3.70
C VAL A 172 7.57 -11.57 2.38
N LYS A 173 7.53 -12.90 2.29
CA LYS A 173 7.03 -13.60 1.10
C LYS A 173 5.61 -13.19 0.73
N THR A 174 4.72 -13.12 1.72
CA THR A 174 3.33 -12.69 1.51
C THR A 174 3.27 -11.25 1.00
N SER A 175 4.08 -10.34 1.55
CA SER A 175 4.16 -8.97 1.05
C SER A 175 4.73 -8.88 -0.37
N MET A 176 5.68 -9.76 -0.71
CA MET A 176 6.29 -9.85 -2.04
C MET A 176 5.35 -10.42 -3.10
N GLU A 177 4.31 -11.15 -2.72
CA GLU A 177 3.25 -11.60 -3.63
C GLU A 177 2.46 -10.43 -4.23
N TYR A 178 2.34 -9.32 -3.49
CA TYR A 178 1.64 -8.11 -3.95
C TYR A 178 2.51 -7.19 -4.81
N VAL A 179 3.81 -7.47 -4.96
CA VAL A 179 4.73 -6.66 -5.76
C VAL A 179 4.50 -6.91 -7.25
N ASP A 180 4.28 -5.84 -8.02
CA ASP A 180 4.28 -5.93 -9.48
C ASP A 180 5.72 -5.90 -10.01
N TRP A 181 6.33 -7.09 -10.07
CA TRP A 181 7.69 -7.28 -10.60
C TRP A 181 7.85 -6.80 -12.05
N ARG A 182 6.77 -6.71 -12.83
CA ARG A 182 6.84 -6.21 -14.21
C ARG A 182 7.04 -4.70 -14.22
N SER A 183 6.35 -3.99 -13.33
CA SER A 183 6.54 -2.55 -13.12
C SER A 183 7.95 -2.25 -12.60
N VAL A 184 8.47 -3.04 -11.65
CA VAL A 184 9.86 -2.91 -11.17
C VAL A 184 10.87 -3.07 -12.32
N ALA A 185 10.67 -4.08 -13.19
CA ALA A 185 11.52 -4.29 -14.37
C ALA A 185 11.43 -3.11 -15.36
N ASP A 186 10.25 -2.52 -15.55
CA ASP A 186 10.07 -1.33 -16.39
C ASP A 186 10.79 -0.10 -15.84
N HIS A 187 10.82 0.11 -14.53
CA HIS A 187 11.60 1.17 -13.90
C HIS A 187 13.11 0.98 -14.13
N CYS A 188 13.59 -0.26 -14.15
CA CYS A 188 14.98 -0.58 -14.49
C CYS A 188 15.30 -0.37 -15.97
N LEU A 189 14.34 -0.64 -16.88
CA LEU A 189 14.52 -0.52 -18.33
C LEU A 189 14.36 0.91 -18.87
N SER A 190 13.51 1.73 -18.23
CA SER A 190 13.17 3.09 -18.67
C SER A 190 14.26 4.13 -18.38
N ARG A 191 15.24 3.82 -17.53
CA ARG A 191 16.32 4.72 -17.14
C ARG A 191 17.51 4.56 -18.10
N LYS A 192 17.51 5.37 -19.17
CA LYS A 192 18.68 5.61 -20.04
C LYS A 192 19.57 6.73 -19.51
#